data_AF-A0A2S7KUF4-F1
#
_entry.id   AF-A0A2S7KUF4-F1
#
_cell.length_a   1.000
_cell.length_b   1.000
_cell.length_c   1.000
_cell.angle_alpha   90.00
_cell.angle_beta   90.00
_cell.angle_gamma   90.00
#
_symmetry.space_group_name_H-M   'P 1'
#
loop_
_entity.id
_entity.type
_entity.pdbx_description
1 polymer ?
#
loop_
_entity_poly.entity_id
_entity_poly.type
_entity_poly.pdbx_seq_one_letter_code
_entity_poly.pdbx_strand_id
1 'polypeptide(L)'
;MMKKFLNKLFDLPQMINSKLPGNTFNSWVQESEGNIPNWVGKFYKVSALVVLLTSLMVILSPIWSGGMGEKLDILGNILSMLIWVYAAFPISQVIRSAGDDLASSKSGIVDFVFKDFAIANIKVLGHVAAIIALFSAFTMTLSWATSMNVSGDFGTEWIANIDYAYGLPMAATAELAKLLNLEFIGNILIIDWTNWDPTMAAGSAWSLGGFMSVIWEYVGVVVVLAKLYVVLAIYKFSIVSLLVL
;
A
#
# COMPACT_ATOMS: atom_id res chain seq x y z
N MET A 1 -15.40 -58.15 -13.11
CA MET A 1 -15.38 -57.17 -14.22
C MET A 1 -15.95 -55.81 -13.79
N MET A 2 -17.12 -55.76 -13.15
CA MET A 2 -17.80 -54.52 -12.69
C MET A 2 -16.99 -53.63 -11.74
N LYS A 3 -16.26 -54.21 -10.77
CA LYS A 3 -15.36 -53.44 -9.85
C LYS A 3 -14.24 -52.67 -10.57
N LYS A 4 -13.67 -53.24 -11.63
CA LYS A 4 -12.60 -52.59 -12.42
C LYS A 4 -13.13 -51.42 -13.24
N PHE A 5 -14.37 -51.50 -13.70
CA PHE A 5 -15.04 -50.44 -14.44
C PHE A 5 -15.45 -49.29 -13.53
N LEU A 6 -16.05 -49.61 -12.36
CA LEU A 6 -16.41 -48.62 -11.34
C LEU A 6 -15.19 -47.84 -10.82
N ASN A 7 -14.09 -48.52 -10.52
CA ASN A 7 -12.88 -47.83 -10.07
C ASN A 7 -12.30 -46.91 -11.16
N LYS A 8 -12.27 -47.35 -12.43
CA LYS A 8 -11.87 -46.48 -13.55
C LYS A 8 -12.78 -45.27 -13.75
N LEU A 9 -14.07 -45.40 -13.43
CA LEU A 9 -15.02 -44.30 -13.50
C LEU A 9 -14.80 -43.30 -12.34
N PHE A 10 -14.52 -43.80 -11.13
CA PHE A 10 -14.18 -42.96 -9.98
C PHE A 10 -12.83 -42.27 -10.11
N ASP A 11 -11.85 -42.91 -10.78
CA ASP A 11 -10.51 -42.36 -11.03
C ASP A 11 -10.45 -41.47 -12.28
N LEU A 12 -11.55 -41.40 -13.06
CA LEU A 12 -11.63 -40.64 -14.31
C LEU A 12 -11.25 -39.15 -14.13
N PRO A 13 -11.69 -38.45 -13.07
CA PRO A 13 -11.26 -37.07 -12.82
C PRO A 13 -9.74 -36.94 -12.67
N GLN A 14 -9.11 -37.84 -11.92
CA GLN A 14 -7.64 -37.85 -11.72
C GLN A 14 -6.89 -38.23 -13.01
N MET A 15 -7.41 -39.19 -13.78
CA MET A 15 -6.85 -39.60 -15.07
C MET A 15 -6.90 -38.49 -16.12
N ILE A 16 -7.98 -37.71 -16.16
CA ILE A 16 -8.10 -36.57 -17.07
C ILE A 16 -7.15 -35.46 -16.60
N ASN A 17 -7.11 -35.17 -15.30
CA ASN A 17 -6.23 -34.14 -14.75
C ASN A 17 -4.74 -34.42 -15.03
N SER A 18 -4.27 -35.65 -14.86
CA SER A 18 -2.85 -36.00 -15.04
C SER A 18 -2.38 -35.95 -16.50
N LYS A 19 -3.31 -35.88 -17.46
CA LYS A 19 -3.00 -35.80 -18.90
C LYS A 19 -3.11 -34.39 -19.47
N LEU A 20 -3.63 -33.42 -18.72
CA LEU A 20 -3.72 -32.04 -19.16
C LEU A 20 -2.32 -31.37 -19.05
N PRO A 21 -1.72 -30.93 -20.17
CA PRO A 21 -0.41 -30.28 -20.13
C PRO A 21 -0.51 -28.96 -19.34
N GLY A 22 0.43 -28.75 -18.41
CA GLY A 22 0.47 -27.55 -17.56
C GLY A 22 -0.51 -27.57 -16.38
N ASN A 23 -1.15 -28.71 -16.08
CA ASN A 23 -2.07 -28.83 -14.95
C ASN A 23 -1.36 -28.85 -13.60
N THR A 24 -1.01 -27.65 -13.14
CA THR A 24 -0.48 -27.38 -11.81
C THR A 24 -1.58 -27.00 -10.82
N PHE A 25 -2.84 -26.89 -11.25
CA PHE A 25 -3.96 -26.54 -10.36
C PHE A 25 -4.14 -27.55 -9.23
N ASN A 26 -3.95 -28.84 -9.51
CA ASN A 26 -4.05 -29.86 -8.48
C ASN A 26 -2.93 -29.78 -7.44
N SER A 27 -1.67 -29.56 -7.84
CA SER A 27 -0.57 -29.36 -6.89
C SER A 27 -0.72 -28.03 -6.15
N TRP A 28 -1.23 -26.98 -6.82
CA TRP A 28 -1.52 -25.69 -6.22
C TRP A 28 -2.59 -25.74 -5.12
N VAL A 29 -3.61 -26.60 -5.28
CA VAL A 29 -4.68 -26.81 -4.30
C VAL A 29 -4.26 -27.81 -3.23
N GLN A 30 -3.64 -28.93 -3.59
CA GLN A 30 -3.26 -30.00 -2.67
C GLN A 30 -2.02 -29.64 -1.81
N GLU A 31 -1.12 -28.80 -2.30
CA GLU A 31 0.02 -28.26 -1.54
C GLU A 31 -0.27 -26.86 -0.98
N SER A 32 -1.51 -26.38 -1.06
CA SER A 32 -1.87 -24.99 -0.74
C SER A 32 -1.47 -24.61 0.68
N GLU A 33 -1.70 -25.45 1.68
CA GLU A 33 -1.39 -25.18 3.09
C GLU A 33 0.11 -25.00 3.37
N GLY A 34 0.99 -25.71 2.66
CA GLY A 34 2.45 -25.56 2.77
C GLY A 34 3.03 -24.45 1.87
N ASN A 35 2.20 -23.85 1.01
CA ASN A 35 2.63 -22.94 -0.05
C ASN A 35 1.92 -21.58 -0.02
N ILE A 36 1.17 -21.29 1.06
CA ILE A 36 0.46 -20.01 1.28
C ILE A 36 1.40 -18.80 1.14
N PRO A 37 2.63 -18.79 1.72
CA PRO A 37 3.55 -17.68 1.56
C PRO A 37 3.86 -17.36 0.09
N ASN A 38 4.15 -18.38 -0.72
CA ASN A 38 4.43 -18.21 -2.15
C ASN A 38 3.21 -17.73 -2.95
N TRP A 39 2.02 -18.19 -2.60
CA TRP A 39 0.77 -17.72 -3.20
C TRP A 39 0.52 -16.25 -2.93
N VAL A 40 0.67 -15.83 -1.67
CA VAL A 40 0.57 -14.42 -1.27
C VAL A 40 1.62 -13.59 -2.00
N GLY A 41 2.87 -14.04 -2.07
CA GLY A 41 3.91 -13.32 -2.80
C GLY A 41 3.61 -13.17 -4.30
N LYS A 42 3.04 -14.18 -4.95
CA LYS A 42 2.56 -14.07 -6.34
C LYS A 42 1.44 -13.03 -6.48
N PHE A 43 0.49 -13.01 -5.56
CA PHE A 43 -0.58 -12.02 -5.55
C PHE A 43 0.00 -10.60 -5.49
N TYR A 44 0.93 -10.33 -4.58
CA TYR A 44 1.60 -9.03 -4.47
C TYR A 44 2.36 -8.62 -5.72
N LYS A 45 3.02 -9.57 -6.41
CA LYS A 45 3.67 -9.30 -7.70
C LYS A 45 2.67 -8.86 -8.76
N VAL A 46 1.52 -9.53 -8.84
CA VAL A 46 0.44 -9.15 -9.76
C VAL A 46 -0.15 -7.80 -9.36
N SER A 47 -0.43 -7.57 -8.07
CA SER A 47 -0.93 -6.29 -7.55
C SER A 47 0.02 -5.14 -7.86
N ALA A 48 1.33 -5.33 -7.68
CA ALA A 48 2.34 -4.33 -8.02
C ALA A 48 2.29 -3.94 -9.51
N LEU A 49 2.15 -4.94 -10.39
CA LEU A 49 2.01 -4.70 -11.82
C LEU A 49 0.70 -3.96 -12.15
N VAL A 50 -0.42 -4.38 -11.56
CA VAL A 50 -1.71 -3.71 -11.73
C VAL A 50 -1.62 -2.26 -11.29
N VAL A 51 -1.08 -1.99 -10.10
CA VAL A 51 -0.90 -0.63 -9.56
C VAL A 51 -0.03 0.22 -10.48
N LEU A 52 1.07 -0.33 -11.01
CA LEU A 52 1.91 0.38 -11.97
C LEU A 52 1.13 0.75 -13.23
N LEU A 53 0.46 -0.23 -13.85
CA LEU A 53 -0.26 -0.02 -15.12
C LEU A 53 -1.44 0.94 -14.94
N THR A 54 -2.23 0.80 -13.88
CA THR A 54 -3.36 1.70 -13.61
C THR A 54 -2.88 3.11 -13.29
N SER A 55 -1.80 3.25 -12.51
CA SER A 55 -1.19 4.57 -12.23
C SER A 55 -0.75 5.23 -13.53
N LEU A 56 -0.02 4.53 -14.39
CA LEU A 56 0.43 5.09 -15.68
C LEU A 56 -0.73 5.49 -16.58
N MET A 57 -1.81 4.69 -16.63
CA MET A 57 -3.01 5.03 -17.38
C MET A 57 -3.70 6.30 -16.86
N VAL A 58 -3.77 6.49 -15.54
CA VAL A 58 -4.36 7.69 -14.94
C VAL A 58 -3.47 8.91 -15.15
N ILE A 59 -2.18 8.80 -14.86
CA ILE A 59 -1.20 9.90 -14.97
C ILE A 59 -1.14 10.42 -16.41
N LEU A 60 -1.11 9.52 -17.39
CA LEU A 60 -0.98 9.88 -18.81
C LEU A 60 -2.33 10.19 -19.47
N SER A 61 -3.45 10.03 -18.77
CA SER A 61 -4.79 10.28 -19.31
C SER A 61 -4.98 11.65 -19.99
N PRO A 62 -4.37 12.77 -19.52
CA PRO A 62 -4.50 14.07 -20.18
C PRO A 62 -4.13 14.07 -21.67
N ILE A 63 -3.22 13.18 -22.09
CA ILE A 63 -2.73 13.07 -23.48
C ILE A 63 -3.84 12.69 -24.45
N TRP A 64 -4.77 11.82 -24.03
CA TRP A 64 -5.84 11.31 -24.88
C TRP A 64 -7.25 11.71 -24.41
N SER A 65 -7.40 12.28 -23.20
CA SER A 65 -8.67 12.81 -22.70
C SER A 65 -8.90 14.28 -23.08
N GLY A 66 -7.89 14.96 -23.64
CA GLY A 66 -7.93 16.39 -23.90
C GLY A 66 -7.66 17.25 -22.66
N GLY A 67 -7.22 16.64 -21.55
CA GLY A 67 -6.98 17.32 -20.26
C GLY A 67 -5.68 18.11 -20.14
N MET A 68 -4.96 18.38 -21.25
CA MET A 68 -3.65 19.03 -21.22
C MET A 68 -3.68 20.53 -20.87
N GLY A 69 -4.84 21.17 -20.93
CA GLY A 69 -4.99 22.61 -20.68
C GLY A 69 -4.41 23.48 -21.80
N GLU A 70 -4.18 24.76 -21.51
CA GLU A 70 -3.67 25.74 -22.47
C GLU A 70 -2.41 26.46 -21.95
N LYS A 71 -1.54 26.91 -22.87
CA LYS A 71 -0.38 27.77 -22.57
C LYS A 71 0.55 27.17 -21.50
N LEU A 72 0.71 27.84 -20.35
CA LEU A 72 1.58 27.39 -19.25
C LEU A 72 1.04 26.13 -18.56
N ASP A 73 -0.26 25.87 -18.64
CA ASP A 73 -0.86 24.67 -18.04
C ASP A 73 -0.38 23.39 -18.73
N ILE A 74 -0.08 23.46 -20.04
CA ILE A 74 0.52 22.35 -20.78
C ILE A 74 1.88 21.98 -20.17
N LEU A 75 2.73 22.98 -19.87
CA LEU A 75 4.05 22.74 -19.29
C LEU A 75 3.94 22.22 -17.85
N GLY A 76 3.03 22.78 -17.06
CA GLY A 76 2.73 22.30 -15.70
C GLY A 76 2.28 20.83 -15.70
N ASN A 77 1.37 20.46 -16.61
CA ASN A 77 0.90 19.09 -16.78
C ASN A 77 2.00 18.13 -17.25
N ILE A 78 2.87 18.54 -18.19
CA ILE A 78 4.00 17.70 -18.63
C ILE A 78 4.96 17.44 -17.47
N LEU A 79 5.30 18.46 -16.70
CA LEU A 79 6.18 18.31 -15.52
C LEU A 79 5.53 17.40 -14.48
N SER A 80 4.25 17.60 -14.18
CA SER A 80 3.48 16.75 -13.26
C SER A 80 3.48 15.29 -13.72
N MET A 81 3.22 15.04 -15.01
CA MET A 81 3.25 13.69 -15.57
C MET A 81 4.62 13.03 -15.42
N LEU A 82 5.72 13.74 -15.72
CA LEU A 82 7.07 13.18 -15.59
C LEU A 82 7.38 12.76 -14.15
N ILE A 83 7.00 13.60 -13.19
CA ILE A 83 7.21 13.36 -11.76
C ILE A 83 6.40 12.16 -11.30
N TRP A 84 5.12 12.09 -11.66
CA TRP A 84 4.23 11.01 -11.22
C TRP A 84 4.49 9.69 -11.94
N VAL A 85 4.88 9.71 -13.22
CA VAL A 85 5.35 8.51 -13.93
C VAL A 85 6.55 7.94 -13.21
N TYR A 86 7.51 8.79 -12.82
CA TYR A 86 8.65 8.34 -12.04
C TYR A 86 8.22 7.78 -10.67
N ALA A 87 7.27 8.41 -9.97
CA ALA A 87 6.75 7.96 -8.68
C ALA A 87 6.03 6.60 -8.71
N ALA A 88 5.37 6.26 -9.82
CA ALA A 88 4.63 4.99 -9.96
C ALA A 88 5.55 3.75 -9.83
N PHE A 89 6.82 3.86 -10.23
CA PHE A 89 7.80 2.78 -10.14
C PHE A 89 8.21 2.44 -8.69
N PRO A 90 8.69 3.38 -7.84
CA PRO A 90 8.98 3.07 -6.44
C PRO A 90 7.73 2.65 -5.67
N ILE A 91 6.54 3.21 -5.95
CA ILE A 91 5.27 2.77 -5.34
C ILE A 91 5.01 1.28 -5.62
N SER A 92 5.05 0.87 -6.89
CA SER A 92 4.84 -0.53 -7.27
C SER A 92 5.95 -1.45 -6.76
N GLN A 93 7.18 -0.95 -6.68
CA GLN A 93 8.31 -1.72 -6.14
C GLN A 93 8.18 -2.00 -4.64
N VAL A 94 7.63 -1.07 -3.85
CA VAL A 94 7.32 -1.31 -2.42
C VAL A 94 6.36 -2.49 -2.27
N ILE A 95 5.28 -2.52 -3.07
CA ILE A 95 4.30 -3.62 -3.06
C ILE A 95 4.97 -4.93 -3.47
N ARG A 96 5.73 -4.92 -4.56
CA ARG A 96 6.43 -6.12 -5.05
C ARG A 96 7.40 -6.67 -4.01
N SER A 97 8.21 -5.81 -3.39
CA SER A 97 9.20 -6.20 -2.39
C SER A 97 8.56 -6.86 -1.17
N ALA A 98 7.42 -6.34 -0.71
CA ALA A 98 6.67 -6.98 0.37
C ALA A 98 6.18 -8.38 -0.02
N GLY A 99 5.78 -8.57 -1.28
CA GLY A 99 5.46 -9.89 -1.83
C GLY A 99 6.64 -10.86 -1.85
N ASP A 100 7.83 -10.38 -2.24
CA ASP A 100 9.07 -11.17 -2.23
C ASP A 100 9.45 -11.58 -0.79
N ASP A 101 9.35 -10.65 0.17
CA ASP A 101 9.59 -10.93 1.59
C ASP A 101 8.59 -11.99 2.12
N LEU A 102 7.30 -11.82 1.83
CA LEU A 102 6.25 -12.75 2.25
C LEU A 102 6.43 -14.14 1.63
N ALA A 103 6.79 -14.23 0.35
CA ALA A 103 7.08 -15.51 -0.30
C ALA A 103 8.22 -16.27 0.37
N SER A 104 9.19 -15.54 0.92
CA SER A 104 10.35 -16.12 1.60
C SER A 104 10.09 -16.51 3.06
N SER A 105 8.90 -16.22 3.60
CA SER A 105 8.58 -16.52 4.99
C SER A 105 8.63 -18.02 5.27
N LYS A 106 9.25 -18.35 6.42
CA LYS A 106 9.33 -19.72 6.97
C LYS A 106 8.40 -19.91 8.16
N SER A 107 7.55 -18.93 8.46
CA SER A 107 6.62 -18.96 9.58
C SER A 107 5.54 -20.01 9.36
N GLY A 108 5.08 -20.64 10.46
CA GLY A 108 3.85 -21.45 10.42
C GLY A 108 2.64 -20.57 10.08
N ILE A 109 1.51 -21.17 9.70
CA ILE A 109 0.36 -20.43 9.15
C ILE A 109 -0.18 -19.34 10.10
N VAL A 110 -0.19 -19.59 11.40
CA VAL A 110 -0.67 -18.63 12.40
C VAL A 110 0.24 -17.40 12.43
N ASP A 111 1.55 -17.60 12.60
CA ASP A 111 2.54 -16.52 12.59
C ASP A 111 2.58 -15.81 11.24
N PHE A 112 2.43 -16.54 10.13
CA PHE A 112 2.41 -15.95 8.81
C PHE A 112 1.24 -14.96 8.66
N VAL A 113 0.02 -15.36 9.02
CA VAL A 113 -1.18 -14.53 8.88
C VAL A 113 -1.18 -13.36 9.86
N PHE A 114 -0.93 -13.63 11.15
CA PHE A 114 -1.08 -12.63 12.20
C PHE A 114 0.14 -11.77 12.44
N LYS A 115 1.31 -12.10 11.87
CA LYS A 115 2.53 -11.31 12.05
C LYS A 115 3.11 -10.89 10.72
N ASP A 116 3.56 -11.84 9.90
CA ASP A 116 4.32 -11.50 8.68
C ASP A 116 3.46 -10.74 7.68
N PHE A 117 2.29 -11.30 7.33
CA PHE A 117 1.35 -10.72 6.38
C PHE A 117 0.85 -9.35 6.84
N ALA A 118 0.44 -9.22 8.08
CA ALA A 118 -0.08 -7.96 8.60
C ALA A 118 1.00 -6.87 8.71
N ILE A 119 2.21 -7.19 9.19
CA ILE A 119 3.34 -6.25 9.21
C ILE A 119 3.71 -5.81 7.79
N ALA A 120 3.70 -6.72 6.82
CA ALA A 120 3.97 -6.40 5.43
C ALA A 120 2.95 -5.41 4.86
N ASN A 121 1.64 -5.63 5.09
CA ASN A 121 0.60 -4.70 4.66
C ASN A 121 0.78 -3.32 5.30
N ILE A 122 0.96 -3.22 6.62
CA ILE A 122 1.16 -1.92 7.31
C ILE A 122 2.37 -1.18 6.69
N LYS A 123 3.49 -1.87 6.46
CA LYS A 123 4.68 -1.29 5.82
C LYS A 123 4.40 -0.81 4.39
N VAL A 124 3.74 -1.63 3.58
CA VAL A 124 3.42 -1.27 2.19
C VAL A 124 2.64 0.04 2.17
N LEU A 125 1.60 0.14 2.98
CA LEU A 125 0.77 1.32 3.03
C LEU A 125 1.57 2.56 3.44
N GLY A 126 2.45 2.46 4.45
CA GLY A 126 3.15 3.63 4.97
C GLY A 126 4.27 4.11 4.08
N HIS A 127 4.99 3.18 3.48
CA HIS A 127 6.00 3.55 2.50
C HIS A 127 5.35 4.11 1.24
N VAL A 128 4.21 3.56 0.78
CA VAL A 128 3.48 4.14 -0.37
C VAL A 128 2.97 5.55 -0.04
N ALA A 129 2.32 5.75 1.11
CA ALA A 129 1.85 7.06 1.55
C ALA A 129 3.00 8.07 1.66
N ALA A 130 4.15 7.66 2.20
CA ALA A 130 5.32 8.51 2.30
C ALA A 130 5.93 8.88 0.94
N ILE A 131 5.98 7.93 0.00
CA ILE A 131 6.41 8.21 -1.38
C ILE A 131 5.46 9.22 -2.01
N ILE A 132 4.16 9.02 -1.90
CA ILE A 132 3.15 9.92 -2.47
C ILE A 132 3.29 11.33 -1.88
N ALA A 133 3.38 11.44 -0.55
CA ALA A 133 3.61 12.72 0.12
C ALA A 133 4.91 13.41 -0.35
N LEU A 134 5.99 12.65 -0.54
CA LEU A 134 7.27 13.18 -1.03
C LEU A 134 7.14 13.73 -2.46
N PHE A 135 6.45 13.01 -3.34
CA PHE A 135 6.23 13.47 -4.71
C PHE A 135 5.28 14.66 -4.78
N SER A 136 4.27 14.72 -3.90
CA SER A 136 3.45 15.92 -3.71
C SER A 136 4.27 17.13 -3.24
N ALA A 137 5.22 16.92 -2.32
CA ALA A 137 6.15 17.97 -1.91
C ALA A 137 7.02 18.48 -3.08
N PHE A 138 7.47 17.59 -3.98
CA PHE A 138 8.19 17.98 -5.19
C PHE A 138 7.34 18.79 -6.16
N THR A 139 6.09 18.38 -6.41
CA THR A 139 5.20 19.15 -7.29
C THR A 139 4.87 20.51 -6.70
N MET A 140 4.63 20.60 -5.39
CA MET A 140 4.41 21.87 -4.69
C MET A 140 5.63 22.79 -4.75
N THR A 141 6.83 22.24 -4.56
CA THR A 141 8.10 22.98 -4.68
C THR A 141 8.24 23.58 -6.07
N LEU A 142 7.95 22.80 -7.12
CA LEU A 142 8.00 23.27 -8.49
C LEU A 142 6.91 24.29 -8.79
N SER A 143 5.70 24.11 -8.28
CA SER A 143 4.64 25.11 -8.43
C SER A 143 5.05 26.46 -7.80
N TRP A 144 5.65 26.43 -6.61
CA TRP A 144 6.17 27.63 -5.96
C TRP A 144 7.33 28.27 -6.74
N ALA A 145 8.26 27.46 -7.27
CA ALA A 145 9.47 27.94 -7.93
C ALA A 145 9.27 28.36 -9.39
N THR A 146 8.25 27.84 -10.08
CA THR A 146 8.05 28.09 -11.52
C THR A 146 6.84 28.95 -11.82
N SER A 147 5.98 29.20 -10.82
CA SER A 147 4.65 29.79 -10.97
C SER A 147 3.71 28.98 -11.88
N MET A 148 4.10 27.78 -12.30
CA MET A 148 3.26 26.86 -13.06
C MET A 148 2.38 26.06 -12.10
N ASN A 149 1.21 25.62 -12.54
CA ASN A 149 0.44 24.64 -11.80
C ASN A 149 0.97 23.24 -12.09
N VAL A 150 1.91 22.77 -11.26
CA VAL A 150 2.48 21.41 -11.32
C VAL A 150 1.73 20.45 -10.38
N SER A 151 0.88 20.97 -9.49
CA SER A 151 0.03 20.20 -8.58
C SER A 151 -1.15 19.59 -9.34
N GLY A 152 -0.93 18.43 -9.95
CA GLY A 152 -2.02 17.56 -10.37
C GLY A 152 -2.55 16.78 -9.17
N ASP A 153 -3.87 16.66 -9.08
CA ASP A 153 -4.52 15.74 -8.14
C ASP A 153 -4.11 14.32 -8.55
N PHE A 154 -3.34 13.64 -7.69
CA PHE A 154 -2.92 12.27 -7.96
C PHE A 154 -4.03 11.33 -7.51
N GLY A 155 -4.28 10.27 -8.27
CA GLY A 155 -5.22 9.21 -7.93
C GLY A 155 -4.76 8.41 -6.71
N THR A 156 -4.73 9.03 -5.53
CA THR A 156 -4.57 8.40 -4.22
C THR A 156 -5.89 7.89 -3.67
N GLU A 157 -6.99 8.03 -4.41
CA GLU A 157 -8.33 7.60 -3.96
C GLU A 157 -8.36 6.13 -3.53
N TRP A 158 -7.48 5.29 -4.10
CA TRP A 158 -7.35 3.90 -3.68
C TRP A 158 -6.71 3.72 -2.29
N ILE A 159 -5.97 4.71 -1.77
CA ILE A 159 -5.46 4.73 -0.39
C ILE A 159 -6.62 4.79 0.60
N ALA A 160 -7.72 5.48 0.28
CA ALA A 160 -8.91 5.48 1.11
C ALA A 160 -9.54 4.07 1.24
N ASN A 161 -9.41 3.23 0.20
CA ASN A 161 -9.92 1.86 0.20
C ASN A 161 -9.14 0.91 1.13
N ILE A 162 -7.97 1.33 1.63
CA ILE A 162 -7.05 0.52 2.44
C ILE A 162 -6.69 1.18 3.78
N ASP A 163 -7.25 2.35 4.07
CA ASP A 163 -7.03 3.13 5.29
C ASP A 163 -7.40 2.34 6.57
N TYR A 164 -8.37 1.43 6.45
CA TYR A 164 -8.77 0.51 7.53
C TYR A 164 -7.60 -0.29 8.13
N ALA A 165 -6.58 -0.61 7.34
CA ALA A 165 -5.44 -1.39 7.80
C ALA A 165 -4.53 -0.62 8.78
N TYR A 166 -4.56 0.71 8.75
CA TYR A 166 -3.95 1.56 9.79
C TYR A 166 -4.85 1.74 11.00
N GLY A 167 -6.16 1.84 10.77
CA GLY A 167 -7.14 2.03 11.83
C GLY A 167 -7.19 0.86 12.81
N LEU A 168 -7.05 -0.38 12.32
CA LEU A 168 -7.23 -1.59 13.13
C LEU A 168 -6.24 -1.71 14.30
N PRO A 169 -4.90 -1.61 14.13
CA PRO A 169 -3.96 -1.67 15.25
C PRO A 169 -4.18 -0.55 16.27
N MET A 170 -4.52 0.65 15.81
CA MET A 170 -4.77 1.81 16.66
C MET A 170 -6.05 1.63 17.47
N ALA A 171 -7.14 1.18 16.84
CA ALA A 171 -8.41 0.88 17.50
C ALA A 171 -8.27 -0.24 18.55
N ALA A 172 -7.53 -1.31 18.24
CA ALA A 172 -7.25 -2.37 19.21
C ALA A 172 -6.50 -1.84 20.45
N THR A 173 -5.63 -0.85 20.24
CA THR A 173 -4.88 -0.19 21.33
C THR A 173 -5.77 0.73 22.17
N ALA A 174 -6.78 1.38 21.57
CA ALA A 174 -7.82 2.08 22.34
C ALA A 174 -8.48 1.16 23.34
N GLU A 175 -8.97 0.03 22.83
CA GLU A 175 -9.77 -0.89 23.63
C GLU A 175 -8.92 -1.50 24.73
N LEU A 176 -7.66 -1.84 24.45
CA LEU A 176 -6.71 -2.25 25.49
C LEU A 176 -6.45 -1.14 26.51
N ALA A 177 -6.17 0.09 26.06
CA ALA A 177 -5.94 1.22 26.96
C ALA A 177 -7.16 1.47 27.85
N LYS A 178 -8.37 1.37 27.30
CA LYS A 178 -9.63 1.46 28.04
C LYS A 178 -9.77 0.35 29.08
N LEU A 179 -9.50 -0.91 28.72
CA LEU A 179 -9.51 -2.04 29.66
C LEU A 179 -8.52 -1.85 30.82
N LEU A 180 -7.41 -1.16 30.57
CA LEU A 180 -6.36 -0.86 31.55
C LEU A 180 -6.58 0.47 32.30
N ASN A 181 -7.71 1.16 32.09
CA ASN A 181 -8.00 2.51 32.63
C ASN A 181 -6.95 3.58 32.21
N LEU A 182 -6.34 3.42 31.04
CA LEU A 182 -5.39 4.34 30.40
C LEU A 182 -6.01 5.10 29.23
N GLU A 183 -7.30 5.45 29.32
CA GLU A 183 -8.06 6.10 28.24
C GLU A 183 -7.40 7.37 27.70
N PHE A 184 -6.72 8.14 28.55
CA PHE A 184 -5.95 9.31 28.13
C PHE A 184 -4.89 8.98 27.05
N ILE A 185 -4.14 7.89 27.25
CA ILE A 185 -3.10 7.45 26.30
C ILE A 185 -3.76 6.93 25.01
N GLY A 186 -4.86 6.18 25.13
CA GLY A 186 -5.65 5.72 23.99
C GLY A 186 -6.17 6.88 23.13
N ASN A 187 -6.68 7.94 23.77
CA ASN A 187 -7.18 9.13 23.09
C ASN A 187 -6.08 9.91 22.37
N ILE A 188 -4.90 10.10 22.98
CA ILE A 188 -3.76 10.74 22.31
C ILE A 188 -3.37 9.96 21.05
N LEU A 189 -3.29 8.64 21.15
CA LEU A 189 -2.86 7.81 20.01
C LEU A 189 -3.89 7.82 18.87
N ILE A 190 -5.19 7.74 19.18
CA ILE A 190 -6.21 7.55 18.14
C ILE A 190 -6.73 8.86 17.60
N ILE A 191 -6.89 9.86 18.46
CA ILE A 191 -7.48 11.13 18.09
C ILE A 191 -6.36 12.08 17.68
N ASP A 192 -5.42 12.37 18.56
CA ASP A 192 -4.44 13.43 18.30
C ASP A 192 -3.37 12.98 17.30
N TRP A 193 -2.77 11.81 17.52
CA TRP A 193 -1.68 11.31 16.69
C TRP A 193 -2.14 10.90 15.28
N THR A 194 -3.28 10.20 15.15
CA THR A 194 -3.82 9.82 13.84
C THR A 194 -4.20 11.04 13.02
N ASN A 195 -4.84 12.05 13.63
CA ASN A 195 -5.32 13.24 12.93
C ASN A 195 -4.26 14.34 12.80
N TRP A 196 -3.07 14.17 13.38
CA TRP A 196 -2.03 15.19 13.30
C TRP A 196 -1.58 15.42 11.86
N ASP A 197 -1.88 16.59 11.32
CA ASP A 197 -1.46 17.03 10.00
C ASP A 197 -0.72 18.36 10.13
N PRO A 198 0.60 18.39 9.90
CA PRO A 198 1.39 19.62 9.97
C PRO A 198 1.40 20.39 8.63
N THR A 199 0.77 19.86 7.58
CA THR A 199 0.83 20.46 6.23
C THR A 199 0.06 21.78 6.19
N MET A 200 0.38 22.59 5.17
CA MET A 200 -0.26 23.88 4.95
C MET A 200 -0.76 23.96 3.51
N ALA A 201 -1.88 24.66 3.32
CA ALA A 201 -2.37 24.95 1.97
C ALA A 201 -1.29 25.64 1.12
N ALA A 202 -1.26 25.31 -0.17
CA ALA A 202 -0.31 25.90 -1.10
C ALA A 202 -0.43 27.43 -1.15
N GLY A 203 0.70 28.11 -0.94
CA GLY A 203 0.80 29.56 -1.04
C GLY A 203 1.18 30.04 -2.44
N SER A 204 1.26 31.36 -2.63
CA SER A 204 1.62 31.94 -3.93
C SER A 204 3.08 31.69 -4.29
N ALA A 205 3.34 31.53 -5.59
CA ALA A 205 4.68 31.37 -6.14
C ALA A 205 5.61 32.51 -5.73
N TRP A 206 6.88 32.20 -5.48
CA TRP A 206 7.93 33.13 -5.04
C TRP A 206 7.65 33.92 -3.74
N SER A 207 6.58 33.60 -3.02
CA SER A 207 6.27 34.24 -1.74
C SER A 207 6.90 33.49 -0.58
N LEU A 208 7.18 34.21 0.52
CA LEU A 208 7.61 33.60 1.78
C LEU A 208 6.52 32.67 2.34
N GLY A 209 5.24 33.01 2.19
CA GLY A 209 4.12 32.16 2.61
C GLY A 209 4.12 30.83 1.86
N GLY A 210 4.24 30.86 0.53
CA GLY A 210 4.34 29.66 -0.31
C GLY A 210 5.59 28.83 0.00
N PHE A 211 6.73 29.48 0.26
CA PHE A 211 7.95 28.78 0.67
C PHE A 211 7.77 28.06 2.01
N MET A 212 7.11 28.70 2.99
CA MET A 212 6.79 28.04 4.26
C MET A 212 5.84 26.87 4.07
N SER A 213 4.82 26.98 3.20
CA SER A 213 3.96 25.84 2.89
C SER A 213 4.74 24.66 2.29
N VAL A 214 5.71 24.93 1.40
CA VAL A 214 6.61 23.90 0.86
C VAL A 214 7.42 23.21 1.97
N ILE A 215 7.99 23.97 2.92
CA ILE A 215 8.73 23.39 4.05
C ILE A 215 7.81 22.48 4.88
N TRP A 216 6.60 22.93 5.20
CA TRP A 216 5.64 22.16 5.98
C TRP A 216 5.15 20.90 5.27
N GLU A 217 5.08 20.92 3.94
CA GLU A 217 4.78 19.72 3.15
C GLU A 217 5.86 18.63 3.33
N TYR A 218 7.15 19.02 3.33
CA TYR A 218 8.23 18.08 3.66
C TYR A 218 8.18 17.59 5.11
N VAL A 219 7.75 18.43 6.06
CA VAL A 219 7.48 17.98 7.44
C VAL A 219 6.35 16.94 7.44
N GLY A 220 5.31 17.14 6.62
CA GLY A 220 4.24 16.17 6.39
C GLY A 220 4.76 14.79 5.98
N VAL A 221 5.74 14.72 5.07
CA VAL A 221 6.40 13.46 4.67
C VAL A 221 7.00 12.73 5.87
N VAL A 222 7.71 13.48 6.73
CA VAL A 222 8.32 12.92 7.95
C VAL A 222 7.25 12.42 8.93
N VAL A 223 6.15 13.17 9.06
CA VAL A 223 5.03 12.78 9.92
C VAL A 223 4.33 11.53 9.42
N VAL A 224 4.14 11.36 8.10
CA VAL A 224 3.59 10.11 7.53
C VAL A 224 4.46 8.91 7.89
N LEU A 225 5.79 9.03 7.76
CA LEU A 225 6.72 7.97 8.19
C LEU A 225 6.67 7.73 9.70
N ALA A 226 6.61 8.79 10.50
CA ALA A 226 6.49 8.65 11.96
C ALA A 226 5.21 7.89 12.35
N LYS A 227 4.07 8.22 11.73
CA LYS A 227 2.80 7.52 11.94
C LYS A 227 2.92 6.03 11.59
N LEU A 228 3.52 5.69 10.44
CA LEU A 228 3.80 4.31 10.07
C LEU A 228 4.56 3.56 11.17
N TYR A 229 5.66 4.12 11.66
CA TYR A 229 6.50 3.43 12.64
C TYR A 229 5.84 3.29 14.01
N VAL A 230 5.03 4.27 14.42
CA VAL A 230 4.21 4.16 15.64
C VAL A 230 3.18 3.03 15.50
N VAL A 231 2.44 2.97 14.39
CA VAL A 231 1.48 1.89 14.11
C VAL A 231 2.17 0.53 14.09
N LEU A 232 3.35 0.42 13.48
CA LEU A 232 4.15 -0.81 13.48
C LEU A 232 4.61 -1.23 14.87
N ALA A 233 5.05 -0.28 15.70
CA ALA A 233 5.49 -0.56 17.06
C ALA A 233 4.33 -1.08 17.91
N ILE A 234 3.18 -0.42 17.82
CA ILE A 234 1.93 -0.82 18.48
C ILE A 234 1.51 -2.21 18.02
N TYR A 235 1.47 -2.47 16.71
CA TYR A 235 1.04 -3.75 16.18
C TYR A 235 1.92 -4.90 16.66
N LYS A 236 3.24 -4.71 16.64
CA LYS A 236 4.20 -5.70 17.16
C LYS A 236 4.01 -5.94 18.65
N PHE A 237 3.77 -4.90 19.44
CA PHE A 237 3.49 -5.02 20.87
C PHE A 237 2.21 -5.82 21.14
N SER A 238 1.13 -5.54 20.39
CA SER A 238 -0.15 -6.24 20.54
C SER A 238 -0.04 -7.73 20.23
N ILE A 239 0.67 -8.12 19.16
CA ILE A 239 0.89 -9.54 18.84
C ILE A 239 1.68 -10.25 19.94
N VAL A 240 2.77 -9.66 20.43
CA VAL A 240 3.58 -10.25 21.50
C VAL A 240 2.73 -10.44 22.75
N SER A 241 1.88 -9.47 23.08
CA SER A 241 1.01 -9.54 24.25
C SER A 241 -0.08 -10.62 24.12
N LEU A 242 -0.63 -10.82 22.91
CA LEU A 242 -1.63 -11.85 22.61
C LEU A 242 -1.06 -13.27 22.54
N LEU A 243 0.22 -13.45 22.21
CA LEU A 243 0.87 -14.77 22.13
C LEU A 243 1.41 -15.27 23.48
N VAL A 244 1.48 -14.40 24.50
CA VAL A 244 1.98 -14.72 25.85
C VAL A 244 0.84 -15.01 26.84
N LEU A 245 -0.40 -14.68 26.47
CA LEU A 245 -1.64 -15.03 27.18
C LEU A 245 -2.19 -16.37 26.70
#